data_AF-A0A8R2A603-F1
#
_entry.id   AF-A0A8R2A603-F1
#
_cell.length_a   1.000
_cell.length_b   1.000
_cell.length_c   1.000
_cell.angle_alpha   90.00
_cell.angle_beta   90.00
_cell.angle_gamma   90.00
#
_symmetry.space_group_name_H-M   'P 1'
#
loop_
_entity.id
_entity.type
_entity.pdbx_description
1 polymer ?
#
loop_
_entity_poly.entity_id
_entity_poly.type
_entity_poly.pdbx_seq_one_letter_code
_entity_poly.pdbx_strand_id
1 'polypeptide(L)'
;IATYLDATLPQTQRATAKTDLMYQPVALFIGLRYMRGRASDRFGRFVSWLSTIGITLGVLALVTVLSVMNGFERELEGNILGLMPQALVTSDKGSINPQQVTAESLKLQGVTRVAPLTTADVVLQSARNVSVGVMLGINPDEQDPLTPYLVNTQQNVLQPGQYNVILGEQLASQLSVKRGDQLRLMVPTRIFERDRKAELAAHPQPRVVVLTGAGISAESGIQTFRAADGLWEEHRVEDVATPEGFHRNPDLVQGFYNARRRQLQQPEIQPNAAHKALAELEQVLGDNFLLVTQNIDNLHERAGSQRVLHMHGELLKVRCESSGQVLDWTEDVKPDDRCTCCQFPARLRPHVVWFGEMPLGMEEIYQAIEKANLFIAIGTSGHVYPAAGFVHEAKLQGAHTVELNLEPSQVGNEFAESQYGLASEVVPDFVHTFLRGLYK
;
A
#
# COMPACT_ATOMS: atom_id res chain seq x y z
N ILE A 1 -18.08 -34.59 -40.79
CA ILE A 1 -18.10 -35.34 -42.06
C ILE A 1 -17.17 -36.53 -41.89
N ALA A 2 -17.75 -37.76 -41.87
CA ALA A 2 -17.23 -39.14 -42.09
C ALA A 2 -15.73 -39.46 -41.84
N THR A 3 -15.25 -40.58 -41.26
CA THR A 3 -15.81 -41.95 -41.07
C THR A 3 -14.89 -42.82 -40.18
N TYR A 4 -15.50 -43.68 -39.34
CA TYR A 4 -15.18 -45.05 -38.85
C TYR A 4 -13.92 -45.81 -39.37
N LEU A 5 -13.26 -46.73 -38.66
CA LEU A 5 -13.73 -47.95 -37.98
C LEU A 5 -12.69 -48.53 -36.99
N ASP A 6 -13.18 -49.08 -35.89
CA ASP A 6 -12.48 -49.97 -34.96
C ASP A 6 -12.91 -51.42 -35.26
N ALA A 7 -11.98 -52.39 -35.20
CA ALA A 7 -12.26 -53.81 -35.40
C ALA A 7 -11.40 -54.66 -34.46
N THR A 8 -12.07 -55.24 -33.47
CA THR A 8 -11.59 -56.16 -32.44
C THR A 8 -11.34 -57.59 -32.94
N LEU A 9 -10.41 -58.30 -32.26
CA LEU A 9 -10.46 -59.71 -31.75
C LEU A 9 -9.10 -60.46 -31.93
N PRO A 10 -8.80 -61.56 -31.19
CA PRO A 10 -8.75 -61.73 -29.74
C PRO A 10 -7.41 -62.40 -29.26
N GLN A 11 -7.22 -62.47 -27.94
CA GLN A 11 -6.10 -63.15 -27.27
C GLN A 11 -6.09 -64.68 -27.47
N THR A 12 -4.92 -65.26 -27.76
CA THR A 12 -4.57 -66.66 -27.48
C THR A 12 -3.22 -66.77 -26.79
N GLN A 13 -3.18 -67.64 -25.77
CA GLN A 13 -2.08 -67.83 -24.82
C GLN A 13 -0.94 -68.71 -25.37
N ARG A 14 0.28 -68.30 -24.99
CA ARG A 14 1.49 -69.09 -24.65
C ARG A 14 1.93 -70.25 -25.56
N ALA A 15 3.10 -70.06 -26.17
CA ALA A 15 4.16 -71.06 -26.13
C ALA A 15 5.53 -70.36 -26.02
N THR A 16 6.24 -70.65 -24.93
CA THR A 16 7.61 -70.24 -24.65
C THR A 16 8.58 -70.93 -25.61
N ALA A 17 9.32 -70.15 -26.39
CA ALA A 17 10.61 -70.57 -26.93
C ALA A 17 11.58 -69.40 -26.84
N LYS A 18 12.55 -69.54 -25.94
CA LYS A 18 13.73 -68.69 -25.85
C LYS A 18 14.47 -68.72 -27.19
N THR A 19 14.65 -67.56 -27.80
CA THR A 19 15.76 -67.31 -28.71
C THR A 19 16.23 -65.88 -28.46
N ASP A 20 17.29 -65.78 -27.66
CA ASP A 20 18.16 -64.62 -27.52
C ASP A 20 18.74 -64.25 -28.90
N LEU A 21 18.00 -63.45 -29.68
CA LEU A 21 18.55 -62.74 -30.83
C LEU A 21 19.19 -61.45 -30.31
N MET A 22 20.40 -61.61 -29.81
CA MET A 22 21.32 -60.53 -29.52
C MET A 22 21.54 -59.73 -30.82
N TYR A 23 20.83 -58.61 -30.99
CA TYR A 23 21.03 -57.66 -32.07
C TYR A 23 22.45 -57.08 -31.93
N GLN A 24 23.45 -57.74 -32.53
CA GLN A 24 24.74 -57.11 -32.75
C GLN A 24 24.59 -56.27 -34.02
N PRO A 25 24.69 -54.93 -33.94
CA PRO A 25 24.63 -54.11 -35.14
C PRO A 25 25.79 -54.51 -36.05
N VAL A 26 25.51 -55.00 -37.25
CA VAL A 26 26.54 -55.37 -38.24
C VAL A 26 27.55 -54.23 -38.43
N ALA A 27 27.10 -52.97 -38.33
CA ALA A 27 27.94 -51.78 -38.33
C ALA A 27 28.96 -51.74 -37.17
N LEU A 28 28.56 -52.10 -35.95
CA LEU A 28 29.45 -52.18 -34.79
C LEU A 28 30.50 -53.28 -34.98
N PHE A 29 30.08 -54.44 -35.52
CA PHE A 29 31.00 -55.54 -35.80
C PHE A 29 32.03 -55.20 -36.89
N ILE A 30 31.59 -54.55 -37.99
CA ILE A 30 32.47 -54.05 -39.04
C ILE A 30 33.44 -52.99 -38.48
N GLY A 31 32.95 -52.03 -37.70
CA GLY A 31 33.79 -51.00 -37.07
C GLY A 31 34.86 -51.59 -36.14
N LEU A 32 34.49 -52.52 -35.26
CA LEU A 32 35.40 -53.21 -34.36
C LEU A 32 36.45 -54.07 -35.09
N ARG A 33 36.09 -54.65 -36.25
CA ARG A 33 37.02 -55.40 -37.09
C ARG A 33 38.11 -54.52 -37.69
N TYR A 34 37.75 -53.32 -38.17
CA TYR A 34 38.74 -52.35 -38.68
C TYR A 34 39.64 -51.80 -37.57
N MET A 35 39.11 -51.62 -36.35
CA MET A 35 39.89 -51.26 -35.16
C MET A 35 40.89 -52.36 -34.73
N ARG A 36 40.63 -53.63 -35.08
CA ARG A 36 41.45 -54.83 -34.75
C ARG A 36 42.30 -55.36 -35.92
N GLY A 37 42.67 -54.51 -36.88
CA GLY A 37 43.49 -54.89 -38.06
C GLY A 37 44.77 -55.68 -37.77
N ARG A 38 45.22 -56.50 -38.75
CA ARG A 38 46.35 -57.47 -38.65
C ARG A 38 47.65 -56.81 -38.15
N ALA A 39 48.45 -57.60 -37.43
CA ALA A 39 49.56 -57.22 -36.55
C ALA A 39 50.75 -56.44 -37.18
N SER A 40 50.76 -56.13 -38.47
CA SER A 40 51.90 -55.49 -39.14
C SER A 40 51.87 -53.96 -39.14
N ASP A 41 50.72 -53.31 -38.88
CA ASP A 41 50.61 -51.84 -38.89
C ASP A 41 50.11 -51.29 -37.53
N ARG A 42 51.04 -51.15 -36.59
CA ARG A 42 50.76 -50.61 -35.25
C ARG A 42 50.38 -49.12 -35.29
N PHE A 43 50.87 -48.37 -36.27
CA PHE A 43 50.64 -46.93 -36.36
C PHE A 43 49.24 -46.62 -36.88
N GLY A 44 48.79 -47.29 -37.95
CA GLY A 44 47.43 -47.11 -38.49
C GLY A 44 46.32 -47.45 -37.48
N ARG A 45 46.54 -48.47 -36.64
CA ARG A 45 45.63 -48.83 -35.53
C ARG A 45 45.55 -47.76 -34.45
N PHE A 46 46.69 -47.17 -34.08
CA PHE A 46 46.74 -46.10 -33.08
C PHE A 46 45.97 -44.87 -33.57
N VAL A 47 46.21 -44.45 -34.82
CA VAL A 47 45.51 -43.30 -35.43
C VAL A 47 44.01 -43.55 -35.51
N SER A 48 43.58 -44.75 -35.93
CA SER A 48 42.15 -45.09 -36.03
C SER A 48 41.46 -45.09 -34.66
N TRP A 49 42.11 -45.60 -33.62
CA TRP A 49 41.59 -45.58 -32.25
C TRP A 49 41.48 -44.15 -31.71
N LEU A 50 42.52 -43.34 -31.89
CA LEU A 50 42.54 -41.95 -31.43
C LEU A 50 41.44 -41.13 -32.11
N SER A 51 41.29 -41.25 -33.44
CA SER A 51 40.23 -40.57 -34.19
C SER A 51 38.83 -41.04 -33.78
N THR A 52 38.64 -42.35 -33.55
CA THR A 52 37.34 -42.88 -33.12
C THR A 52 36.97 -42.37 -31.73
N ILE A 53 37.91 -42.36 -30.79
CA ILE A 53 37.70 -41.76 -29.46
C ILE A 53 37.38 -40.28 -29.59
N GLY A 54 38.17 -39.52 -30.37
CA GLY A 54 37.96 -38.09 -30.57
C GLY A 54 36.57 -37.76 -31.14
N ILE A 55 36.16 -38.49 -32.18
CA ILE A 55 34.81 -38.33 -32.78
C ILE A 55 33.73 -38.75 -31.79
N THR A 56 33.91 -39.85 -31.07
CA THR A 56 32.92 -40.33 -30.09
C THR A 56 32.75 -39.31 -28.95
N LEU A 57 33.85 -38.78 -28.40
CA LEU A 57 33.82 -37.75 -27.37
C LEU A 57 33.20 -36.46 -27.90
N GLY A 58 33.53 -36.05 -29.13
CA GLY A 58 32.95 -34.85 -29.76
C GLY A 58 31.44 -34.98 -29.97
N VAL A 59 30.97 -36.12 -30.50
CA VAL A 59 29.55 -36.39 -30.70
C VAL A 59 28.82 -36.52 -29.37
N LEU A 60 29.41 -37.21 -28.38
CA LEU A 60 28.81 -37.35 -27.04
C LEU A 60 28.68 -36.00 -26.33
N ALA A 61 29.69 -35.14 -26.41
CA ALA A 61 29.63 -33.77 -25.89
C ALA A 61 28.54 -32.95 -26.60
N LEU A 62 28.45 -33.03 -27.93
CA LEU A 62 27.42 -32.32 -28.69
C LEU A 62 26.01 -32.79 -28.33
N VAL A 63 25.78 -34.10 -28.27
CA VAL A 63 24.47 -34.69 -27.92
C VAL A 63 24.06 -34.34 -26.50
N THR A 64 24.99 -34.38 -25.55
CA THR A 64 24.70 -34.01 -24.14
C THR A 64 24.35 -32.53 -24.02
N VAL A 65 25.13 -31.64 -24.64
CA VAL A 65 24.83 -30.20 -24.66
C VAL A 65 23.48 -29.92 -25.31
N LEU A 66 23.19 -30.50 -26.48
CA LEU A 66 21.90 -30.32 -27.15
C LEU A 66 20.73 -30.86 -26.31
N SER A 67 20.91 -31.98 -25.62
CA SER A 67 19.86 -32.56 -24.76
C SER A 67 19.57 -31.68 -23.56
N VAL A 68 20.61 -31.13 -22.92
CA VAL A 68 20.45 -30.20 -21.79
C VAL A 68 19.82 -28.90 -22.26
N MET A 69 20.28 -28.34 -23.38
CA MET A 69 19.74 -27.09 -23.92
C MET A 69 18.28 -27.23 -24.32
N ASN A 70 17.90 -28.30 -25.03
CA ASN A 70 16.51 -28.55 -25.39
C ASN A 70 15.62 -28.85 -24.17
N GLY A 71 16.15 -29.54 -23.17
CA GLY A 71 15.43 -29.80 -21.92
C GLY A 71 15.16 -28.51 -21.15
N PHE A 72 16.20 -27.68 -21.01
CA PHE A 72 16.12 -26.37 -20.36
C PHE A 72 15.22 -25.39 -21.11
N GLU A 73 15.28 -25.35 -22.43
CA GLU A 73 14.40 -24.52 -23.27
C GLU A 73 12.94 -24.89 -23.06
N ARG A 74 12.60 -26.19 -23.07
CA ARG A 74 11.24 -26.66 -22.80
C ARG A 74 10.77 -26.36 -21.38
N GLU A 75 11.67 -26.46 -20.40
CA GLU A 75 11.36 -26.14 -19.01
C GLU A 75 11.14 -24.63 -18.81
N LEU A 76 11.97 -23.80 -19.43
CA LEU A 76 11.76 -22.34 -19.47
C LEU A 76 10.45 -21.98 -20.17
N GLU A 77 10.19 -22.56 -21.34
CA GLU A 77 8.95 -22.33 -22.10
C GLU A 77 7.73 -22.72 -21.25
N GLY A 78 7.75 -23.90 -20.62
CA GLY A 78 6.68 -24.38 -19.75
C GLY A 78 6.44 -23.47 -18.53
N ASN A 79 7.51 -22.99 -17.90
CA ASN A 79 7.42 -22.09 -16.74
C ASN A 79 6.92 -20.69 -17.13
N ILE A 80 7.37 -20.15 -18.27
CA ILE A 80 6.94 -18.82 -18.74
C ILE A 80 5.48 -18.86 -19.19
N LEU A 81 5.09 -19.88 -19.95
CA LEU A 81 3.73 -20.01 -20.46
C LEU A 81 2.73 -20.50 -19.40
N GLY A 82 3.18 -21.18 -18.34
CA GLY A 82 2.28 -21.72 -17.31
C GLY A 82 1.75 -20.69 -16.31
N LEU A 83 2.43 -19.55 -16.15
CA LEU A 83 2.17 -18.60 -15.07
C LEU A 83 1.43 -17.34 -15.50
N MET A 84 1.40 -17.04 -16.81
CA MET A 84 0.72 -15.86 -17.34
C MET A 84 -0.51 -16.25 -18.16
N PRO A 85 -1.67 -15.60 -17.95
CA PRO A 85 -2.81 -15.79 -18.83
C PRO A 85 -2.45 -15.36 -20.26
N GLN A 86 -2.64 -16.24 -21.23
CA GLN A 86 -2.29 -15.95 -22.63
C GLN A 86 -3.31 -15.02 -23.31
N ALA A 87 -4.52 -14.94 -22.75
CA ALA A 87 -5.56 -14.02 -23.18
C ALA A 87 -6.45 -13.62 -22.00
N LEU A 88 -6.86 -12.35 -21.98
CA LEU A 88 -7.83 -11.82 -21.03
C LEU A 88 -9.15 -11.56 -21.76
N VAL A 89 -10.23 -12.18 -21.27
CA VAL A 89 -11.58 -11.93 -21.75
C VAL A 89 -12.19 -10.86 -20.85
N THR A 90 -12.57 -9.72 -21.43
CA THR A 90 -13.17 -8.60 -20.71
C THR A 90 -14.35 -8.00 -21.50
N SER A 91 -15.23 -7.26 -20.81
CA SER A 91 -16.19 -6.38 -21.45
C SER A 91 -15.53 -5.09 -21.96
N ASP A 92 -16.29 -4.29 -22.71
CA ASP A 92 -15.98 -2.91 -23.09
C ASP A 92 -15.63 -2.00 -21.89
N LYS A 93 -16.10 -2.36 -20.69
CA LYS A 93 -15.85 -1.65 -19.43
C LYS A 93 -14.65 -2.20 -18.64
N GLY A 94 -13.88 -3.13 -19.21
CA GLY A 94 -12.67 -3.65 -18.58
C GLY A 94 -12.89 -4.66 -17.43
N SER A 95 -14.13 -5.08 -17.17
CA SER A 95 -14.46 -6.10 -16.15
C SER A 95 -15.65 -6.97 -16.56
N ILE A 96 -15.67 -8.22 -16.11
CA ILE A 96 -16.79 -9.15 -16.31
C ILE A 96 -17.21 -9.68 -14.95
N ASN A 97 -18.52 -9.68 -14.68
CA ASN A 97 -19.04 -10.34 -13.49
C ASN A 97 -19.03 -11.87 -13.71
N PRO A 98 -18.22 -12.64 -12.94
CA PRO A 98 -18.12 -14.09 -13.11
C PRO A 98 -19.40 -14.86 -12.76
N GLN A 99 -20.34 -14.24 -12.02
CA GLN A 99 -21.67 -14.82 -11.76
C GLN A 99 -22.61 -14.68 -12.96
N GLN A 100 -22.37 -13.70 -13.84
CA GLN A 100 -23.17 -13.49 -15.07
C GLN A 100 -22.59 -14.22 -16.27
N VAL A 101 -21.26 -14.24 -16.39
CA VAL A 101 -20.54 -14.98 -17.45
C VAL A 101 -19.57 -15.92 -16.76
N THR A 102 -19.95 -17.19 -16.68
CA THR A 102 -19.15 -18.24 -16.05
C THR A 102 -18.02 -18.69 -16.98
N ALA A 103 -16.89 -19.11 -16.42
CA ALA A 103 -15.77 -19.65 -17.20
C ALA A 103 -16.19 -20.83 -18.11
N GLU A 104 -17.13 -21.66 -17.66
CA GLU A 104 -17.66 -22.81 -18.38
C GLU A 104 -18.50 -22.42 -19.62
N SER A 105 -19.08 -21.21 -19.62
CA SER A 105 -19.86 -20.71 -20.75
C SER A 105 -19.00 -20.30 -21.94
N LEU A 106 -17.71 -20.01 -21.71
CA LEU A 106 -16.75 -19.58 -22.73
C LEU A 106 -16.11 -20.80 -23.41
N LYS A 107 -16.82 -21.40 -24.37
CA LYS A 107 -16.28 -22.48 -25.21
C LYS A 107 -15.43 -21.94 -26.35
N LEU A 108 -14.14 -21.72 -26.08
CA LEU A 108 -13.17 -21.26 -27.06
C LEU A 108 -12.35 -22.43 -27.63
N GLN A 109 -12.19 -22.49 -28.96
CA GLN A 109 -11.37 -23.52 -29.61
C GLN A 109 -9.88 -23.31 -29.29
N GLY A 110 -9.19 -24.39 -28.91
CA GLY A 110 -7.76 -24.35 -28.61
C GLY A 110 -7.40 -23.84 -27.20
N VAL A 111 -8.40 -23.51 -26.37
CA VAL A 111 -8.19 -23.09 -24.97
C VAL A 111 -8.25 -24.32 -24.06
N THR A 112 -7.19 -24.53 -23.28
CA THR A 112 -7.07 -25.66 -22.34
C THR A 112 -7.77 -25.40 -21.01
N ARG A 113 -7.81 -24.14 -20.56
CA ARG A 113 -8.43 -23.74 -19.28
C ARG A 113 -8.89 -22.28 -19.32
N VAL A 114 -10.04 -22.02 -18.71
CA VAL A 114 -10.54 -20.67 -18.42
C VAL A 114 -10.77 -20.59 -16.91
N ALA A 115 -10.27 -19.54 -16.26
CA ALA A 115 -10.45 -19.30 -14.83
C ALA A 115 -10.78 -17.82 -14.60
N PRO A 116 -11.66 -17.49 -13.63
CA PRO A 116 -11.88 -16.12 -13.23
C PRO A 116 -10.60 -15.55 -12.62
N LEU A 117 -10.27 -14.32 -13.00
CA LEU A 117 -9.04 -13.65 -12.59
C LEU A 117 -9.39 -12.30 -11.99
N THR A 118 -9.02 -12.07 -10.73
CA THR A 118 -9.07 -10.74 -10.11
C THR A 118 -7.65 -10.26 -9.93
N THR A 119 -7.28 -9.16 -10.58
CA THR A 119 -5.95 -8.56 -10.45
C THR A 119 -6.06 -7.09 -10.10
N ALA A 120 -5.17 -6.62 -9.24
CA ALA A 120 -5.01 -5.20 -8.97
C ALA A 120 -3.53 -4.86 -8.79
N ASP A 121 -3.10 -3.72 -9.32
CA ASP A 121 -1.82 -3.14 -8.93
C ASP A 121 -1.92 -2.73 -7.46
N VAL A 122 -0.90 -3.00 -6.65
CA VAL A 122 -0.91 -2.69 -5.22
C VAL A 122 0.41 -2.08 -4.79
N VAL A 123 0.33 -1.15 -3.84
CA VAL A 123 1.51 -0.70 -3.08
C VAL A 123 1.52 -1.42 -1.76
N LEU A 124 2.63 -2.08 -1.47
CA LEU A 124 2.86 -2.81 -0.23
C LEU A 124 3.88 -2.06 0.60
N GLN A 125 3.54 -1.81 1.86
CA GLN A 125 4.40 -1.15 2.82
C GLN A 125 4.63 -2.07 4.03
N SER A 126 5.91 -2.35 4.31
CA SER A 126 6.33 -2.95 5.57
C SER A 126 6.80 -1.87 6.55
N ALA A 127 7.21 -2.27 7.75
CA ALA A 127 7.84 -1.37 8.71
C ALA A 127 9.16 -0.74 8.22
N ARG A 128 9.79 -1.29 7.15
CA ARG A 128 11.11 -0.86 6.69
C ARG A 128 11.13 -0.35 5.26
N ASN A 129 10.30 -0.90 4.37
CA ASN A 129 10.37 -0.65 2.94
C ASN A 129 8.98 -0.55 2.31
N VAL A 130 8.93 0.05 1.12
CA VAL A 130 7.74 0.11 0.25
C VAL A 130 8.10 -0.56 -1.08
N SER A 131 7.20 -1.37 -1.62
CA SER A 131 7.34 -1.96 -2.95
C SER A 131 5.98 -2.00 -3.67
N VAL A 132 6.02 -2.09 -5.00
CA VAL A 132 4.83 -2.22 -5.84
C VAL A 132 4.73 -3.66 -6.30
N GLY A 133 3.53 -4.22 -6.30
CA GLY A 133 3.26 -5.56 -6.78
C GLY A 133 1.94 -5.63 -7.53
N VAL A 134 1.69 -6.79 -8.13
CA VAL A 134 0.36 -7.14 -8.64
C VAL A 134 -0.25 -8.12 -7.66
N MET A 135 -1.41 -7.77 -7.11
CA MET A 135 -2.21 -8.67 -6.30
C MET A 135 -3.08 -9.53 -7.20
N LEU A 136 -3.05 -10.83 -6.95
CA LEU A 136 -3.91 -11.82 -7.56
C LEU A 136 -4.93 -12.29 -6.53
N GLY A 137 -6.21 -12.07 -6.80
CA GLY A 137 -7.31 -12.65 -6.03
C GLY A 137 -7.57 -14.09 -6.46
N ILE A 138 -7.73 -14.97 -5.48
CA ILE A 138 -8.01 -16.40 -5.70
C ILE A 138 -9.39 -16.77 -5.16
N ASN A 139 -10.00 -17.80 -5.76
CA ASN A 139 -11.16 -18.47 -5.17
C ASN A 139 -10.67 -19.68 -4.35
N PRO A 140 -10.90 -19.75 -3.02
CA PRO A 140 -10.44 -20.88 -2.19
C PRO A 140 -10.98 -22.24 -2.64
N ASP A 141 -12.16 -22.26 -3.28
CA ASP A 141 -12.82 -23.48 -3.74
C ASP A 141 -12.32 -23.96 -5.12
N GLU A 142 -11.46 -23.17 -5.78
CA GLU A 142 -10.87 -23.49 -7.07
C GLU A 142 -9.36 -23.74 -6.96
N GLN A 143 -8.84 -24.69 -7.72
CA GLN A 143 -7.41 -25.00 -7.71
C GLN A 143 -6.62 -23.95 -8.51
N ASP A 144 -5.90 -23.05 -7.83
CA ASP A 144 -5.16 -21.99 -8.51
C ASP A 144 -3.92 -22.55 -9.26
N PRO A 145 -3.60 -22.08 -10.49
CA PRO A 145 -2.40 -22.49 -11.23
C PRO A 145 -1.08 -22.29 -10.47
N LEU A 146 -1.01 -21.34 -9.54
CA LEU A 146 0.16 -21.05 -8.72
C LEU A 146 0.31 -22.00 -7.52
N THR A 147 -0.72 -22.79 -7.19
CA THR A 147 -0.72 -23.71 -6.05
C THR A 147 0.50 -24.64 -6.01
N PRO A 148 0.93 -25.27 -7.14
CA PRO A 148 2.10 -26.15 -7.14
C PRO A 148 3.44 -25.44 -6.85
N TYR A 149 3.48 -24.10 -6.99
CA TYR A 149 4.66 -23.28 -6.80
C TYR A 149 4.73 -22.64 -5.41
N LEU A 150 3.72 -22.89 -4.55
CA LEU A 150 3.71 -22.40 -3.18
C LEU A 150 4.77 -23.13 -2.34
N VAL A 151 5.67 -22.37 -1.73
CA VAL A 151 6.72 -22.88 -0.84
C VAL A 151 6.36 -22.55 0.60
N ASN A 152 6.39 -23.56 1.49
CA ASN A 152 6.15 -23.40 2.94
C ASN A 152 4.79 -22.77 3.32
N THR A 153 3.80 -22.84 2.43
CA THR A 153 2.43 -22.38 2.65
C THR A 153 1.44 -23.21 1.82
N GLN A 154 0.15 -23.03 2.05
CA GLN A 154 -0.94 -23.67 1.32
C GLN A 154 -2.01 -22.64 0.97
N GLN A 155 -2.76 -22.86 -0.10
CA GLN A 155 -3.82 -21.95 -0.55
C GLN A 155 -4.90 -21.72 0.52
N ASN A 156 -5.19 -22.72 1.35
CA ASN A 156 -6.22 -22.69 2.39
C ASN A 156 -6.00 -21.66 3.53
N VAL A 157 -4.81 -21.05 3.61
CA VAL A 157 -4.55 -19.95 4.55
C VAL A 157 -5.24 -18.65 4.13
N LEU A 158 -5.59 -18.53 2.85
CA LEU A 158 -6.25 -17.35 2.28
C LEU A 158 -7.77 -17.48 2.48
N GLN A 159 -8.24 -17.19 3.70
CA GLN A 159 -9.66 -17.22 4.05
C GLN A 159 -10.30 -15.83 3.97
N PRO A 160 -11.54 -15.70 3.46
CA PRO A 160 -12.27 -14.44 3.47
C PRO A 160 -12.31 -13.81 4.86
N GLY A 161 -12.01 -12.50 4.94
CA GLY A 161 -12.04 -11.74 6.20
C GLY A 161 -10.83 -11.92 7.13
N GLN A 162 -9.89 -12.81 6.82
CA GLN A 162 -8.67 -13.00 7.63
C GLN A 162 -7.45 -12.18 7.15
N TYR A 163 -7.58 -11.46 6.04
CA TYR A 163 -6.56 -10.55 5.48
C TYR A 163 -5.15 -11.17 5.35
N ASN A 164 -5.07 -12.49 5.17
CA ASN A 164 -3.81 -13.17 4.90
C ASN A 164 -3.36 -12.90 3.47
N VAL A 165 -2.04 -12.81 3.28
CA VAL A 165 -1.42 -12.67 1.94
C VAL A 165 -0.29 -13.69 1.78
N ILE A 166 -0.10 -14.15 0.55
CA ILE A 166 1.08 -14.93 0.16
C ILE A 166 1.93 -14.03 -0.73
N LEU A 167 3.19 -13.83 -0.36
CA LEU A 167 4.13 -13.00 -1.13
C LEU A 167 5.11 -13.89 -1.88
N GLY A 168 5.43 -13.48 -3.12
CA GLY A 168 6.56 -14.04 -3.85
C GLY A 168 7.88 -13.72 -3.14
N GLU A 169 8.85 -14.63 -3.23
CA GLU A 169 10.13 -14.56 -2.50
C GLU A 169 10.86 -13.22 -2.73
N GLN A 170 10.95 -12.77 -3.98
CA GLN A 170 11.62 -11.52 -4.32
C GLN A 170 10.94 -10.30 -3.67
N LEU A 171 9.60 -10.27 -3.67
CA LEU A 171 8.82 -9.18 -3.08
C LEU A 171 8.92 -9.19 -1.55
N ALA A 172 8.88 -10.37 -0.92
CA ALA A 172 9.11 -10.52 0.51
C ALA A 172 10.52 -10.06 0.91
N SER A 173 11.54 -10.37 0.09
CA SER A 173 12.92 -9.91 0.32
C SER A 173 13.04 -8.38 0.19
N GLN A 174 12.45 -7.77 -0.83
CA GLN A 174 12.43 -6.31 -0.99
C GLN A 174 11.75 -5.61 0.18
N LEU A 175 10.60 -6.15 0.62
CA LEU A 175 9.87 -5.64 1.78
C LEU A 175 10.56 -5.97 3.12
N SER A 176 11.57 -6.85 3.09
CA SER A 176 12.33 -7.32 4.28
C SER A 176 11.42 -7.88 5.36
N VAL A 177 10.46 -8.73 4.95
CA VAL A 177 9.44 -9.32 5.82
C VAL A 177 9.56 -10.83 5.93
N LYS A 178 9.08 -11.35 7.06
CA LYS A 178 8.97 -12.78 7.37
C LYS A 178 7.52 -13.14 7.66
N ARG A 179 7.23 -14.44 7.68
CA ARG A 179 5.90 -14.94 8.04
C ARG A 179 5.52 -14.46 9.45
N GLY A 180 4.36 -13.83 9.56
CA GLY A 180 3.84 -13.26 10.81
C GLY A 180 4.05 -11.74 10.91
N ASP A 181 4.88 -11.14 10.05
CA ASP A 181 5.00 -9.69 9.99
C ASP A 181 3.74 -9.06 9.37
N GLN A 182 3.39 -7.88 9.86
CA GLN A 182 2.28 -7.10 9.33
C GLN A 182 2.74 -6.22 8.16
N LEU A 183 1.84 -6.07 7.20
CA LEU A 183 2.04 -5.33 5.96
C LEU A 183 0.82 -4.45 5.74
N ARG A 184 1.02 -3.22 5.28
CA ARG A 184 -0.04 -2.38 4.75
C ARG A 184 -0.13 -2.60 3.25
N LEU A 185 -1.29 -3.00 2.78
CA LEU A 185 -1.61 -3.18 1.36
C LEU A 185 -2.52 -2.04 0.93
N MET A 186 -2.10 -1.28 -0.07
CA MET A 186 -2.84 -0.16 -0.65
C MET A 186 -3.24 -0.54 -2.08
N VAL A 187 -4.53 -0.49 -2.37
CA VAL A 187 -5.07 -0.75 -3.70
C VAL A 187 -5.43 0.61 -4.33
N PRO A 188 -4.70 1.09 -5.37
CA PRO A 188 -5.05 2.30 -6.08
C PRO A 188 -6.22 2.02 -7.01
N THR A 189 -7.41 2.47 -6.62
CA THR A 189 -8.65 2.03 -7.26
C THR A 189 -9.17 3.02 -8.31
N ARG A 190 -9.32 2.55 -9.55
CA ARG A 190 -10.26 3.13 -10.55
C ARG A 190 -11.68 2.53 -10.45
N ILE A 191 -11.93 1.64 -9.49
CA ILE A 191 -13.18 0.86 -9.39
C ILE A 191 -14.27 1.63 -8.62
N PHE A 192 -13.93 2.63 -7.79
CA PHE A 192 -14.89 3.31 -6.90
C PHE A 192 -15.63 4.51 -7.53
N GLU A 193 -15.25 5.01 -8.70
CA GLU A 193 -15.89 6.22 -9.25
C GLU A 193 -17.39 6.04 -9.60
N ARG A 194 -17.83 4.82 -9.90
CA ARG A 194 -19.17 4.57 -10.46
C ARG A 194 -20.26 4.39 -9.40
N ASP A 195 -19.94 3.79 -8.25
CA ASP A 195 -20.90 3.59 -7.16
C ASP A 195 -21.14 4.89 -6.37
N ARG A 196 -20.12 5.75 -6.31
CA ARG A 196 -20.17 7.02 -5.56
C ARG A 196 -21.07 8.08 -6.17
N LYS A 197 -21.19 8.12 -7.51
CA LYS A 197 -22.15 9.02 -8.19
C LYS A 197 -23.60 8.65 -7.86
N ALA A 198 -23.88 7.37 -7.65
CA ALA A 198 -25.20 6.90 -7.23
C ALA A 198 -25.46 7.18 -5.74
N GLU A 199 -24.43 7.10 -4.90
CA GLU A 199 -24.50 7.41 -3.46
C GLU A 199 -24.68 8.92 -3.20
N LEU A 200 -23.95 9.78 -3.93
CA LEU A 200 -24.15 11.24 -3.94
C LEU A 200 -25.55 11.65 -4.42
N ALA A 201 -26.16 10.86 -5.31
CA ALA A 201 -27.55 11.08 -5.74
C ALA A 201 -28.59 10.59 -4.70
N ALA A 202 -28.18 9.76 -3.73
CA ALA A 202 -29.03 9.17 -2.71
C ALA A 202 -28.89 9.82 -1.31
N HIS A 203 -27.94 10.75 -1.13
CA HIS A 203 -27.70 11.46 0.13
C HIS A 203 -27.91 12.98 -0.02
N PRO A 204 -28.80 13.59 0.78
CA PRO A 204 -29.22 14.98 0.58
C PRO A 204 -28.15 16.02 0.94
N GLN A 205 -27.05 15.64 1.60
CA GLN A 205 -25.92 16.53 1.90
C GLN A 205 -24.57 15.78 1.82
N PRO A 206 -23.51 16.40 1.30
CA PRO A 206 -22.19 15.77 1.15
C PRO A 206 -21.46 15.65 2.49
N ARG A 207 -20.63 14.60 2.61
CA ARG A 207 -19.68 14.45 3.71
C ARG A 207 -18.41 15.24 3.43
N VAL A 208 -18.07 16.13 4.35
CA VAL A 208 -16.94 17.05 4.23
C VAL A 208 -15.95 16.80 5.35
N VAL A 209 -14.69 16.54 4.97
CA VAL A 209 -13.58 16.47 5.91
C VAL A 209 -12.66 17.65 5.65
N VAL A 210 -12.38 18.42 6.69
CA VAL A 210 -11.45 19.55 6.63
C VAL A 210 -10.19 19.20 7.41
N LEU A 211 -9.02 19.38 6.80
CA LEU A 211 -7.72 19.34 7.46
C LEU A 211 -7.18 20.77 7.59
N THR A 212 -6.91 21.25 8.79
CA THR A 212 -6.22 22.55 8.98
C THR A 212 -4.80 22.39 9.50
N GLY A 213 -3.91 23.27 9.05
CA GLY A 213 -2.55 23.44 9.56
C GLY A 213 -2.33 24.83 10.14
N ALA A 214 -1.09 25.11 10.55
CA ALA A 214 -0.74 26.32 11.29
C ALA A 214 -1.05 27.61 10.51
N GLY A 215 -1.07 27.56 9.17
CA GLY A 215 -1.36 28.71 8.33
C GLY A 215 -2.72 29.35 8.59
N ILE A 216 -3.73 28.57 9.03
CA ILE A 216 -5.05 29.13 9.34
C ILE A 216 -5.03 30.05 10.58
N SER A 217 -4.12 29.79 11.53
CA SER A 217 -4.00 30.53 12.79
C SER A 217 -2.98 31.68 12.72
N ALA A 218 -2.27 31.84 11.60
CA ALA A 218 -1.23 32.85 11.44
C ALA A 218 -1.78 34.29 11.61
N GLU A 219 -2.92 34.58 10.98
CA GLU A 219 -3.59 35.89 11.07
C GLU A 219 -4.20 36.17 12.45
N SER A 220 -4.32 35.13 13.29
CA SER A 220 -4.74 35.24 14.69
C SER A 220 -3.57 35.52 15.65
N GLY A 221 -2.35 35.74 15.14
CA GLY A 221 -1.18 36.06 15.94
C GLY A 221 -0.41 34.84 16.47
N ILE A 222 -0.75 33.62 16.03
CA ILE A 222 -0.04 32.40 16.39
C ILE A 222 1.08 32.16 15.37
N GLN A 223 2.33 32.14 15.81
CA GLN A 223 3.45 31.89 14.91
C GLN A 223 3.41 30.45 14.37
N THR A 224 3.65 30.32 13.07
CA THR A 224 3.68 29.03 12.39
C THR A 224 5.06 28.37 12.53
N PHE A 225 5.08 27.04 12.52
CA PHE A 225 6.32 26.31 12.39
C PHE A 225 6.92 26.54 10.98
N ARG A 226 8.20 26.93 10.94
CA ARG A 226 8.92 27.18 9.70
C ARG A 226 9.77 25.96 9.34
N ALA A 227 9.26 25.14 8.43
CA ALA A 227 9.97 23.94 7.97
C ALA A 227 11.31 24.26 7.28
N ALA A 228 11.44 25.43 6.65
CA ALA A 228 12.61 25.80 5.86
C ALA A 228 13.88 26.09 6.71
N ASP A 229 13.72 26.67 7.90
CA ASP A 229 14.84 26.95 8.82
C ASP A 229 14.88 25.98 10.02
N GLY A 230 13.87 25.12 10.18
CA GLY A 230 13.78 24.13 11.25
C GLY A 230 13.50 24.75 12.63
N LEU A 231 13.06 26.00 12.65
CA LEU A 231 12.80 26.75 13.88
C LEU A 231 11.31 26.86 14.18
N TRP A 232 10.98 26.77 15.47
CA TRP A 232 9.69 27.14 16.01
C TRP A 232 9.93 28.07 17.18
N GLU A 233 9.46 29.33 17.07
CA GLU A 233 9.65 30.34 18.12
C GLU A 233 11.13 30.49 18.52
N GLU A 234 12.01 30.56 17.52
CA GLU A 234 13.47 30.66 17.66
C GLU A 234 14.17 29.44 18.28
N HIS A 235 13.45 28.35 18.53
CA HIS A 235 14.00 27.09 19.02
C HIS A 235 14.09 26.06 17.90
N ARG A 236 15.11 25.21 17.93
CA ARG A 236 15.17 24.04 17.05
C ARG A 236 14.09 23.05 17.44
N VAL A 237 13.31 22.59 16.47
CA VAL A 237 12.23 21.61 16.70
C VAL A 237 12.71 20.38 17.46
N GLU A 238 13.93 19.93 17.18
CA GLU A 238 14.52 18.74 17.79
C GLU A 238 14.66 18.88 19.31
N ASP A 239 14.83 20.11 19.81
CA ASP A 239 15.04 20.38 21.24
C ASP A 239 13.72 20.58 21.99
N VAL A 240 12.65 21.01 21.31
CA VAL A 240 11.37 21.38 21.96
C VAL A 240 10.18 20.49 21.60
N ALA A 241 10.26 19.73 20.52
CA ALA A 241 9.13 18.95 19.99
C ALA A 241 9.55 17.53 19.57
N THR A 242 10.42 16.90 20.35
CA THR A 242 10.77 15.47 20.26
C THR A 242 10.78 14.83 21.66
N PRO A 243 10.48 13.53 21.79
CA PRO A 243 10.65 12.80 23.04
C PRO A 243 12.09 12.88 23.58
N GLU A 244 13.08 12.85 22.70
CA GLU A 244 14.50 12.94 23.05
C GLU A 244 14.85 14.32 23.61
N GLY A 245 14.32 15.39 23.03
CA GLY A 245 14.47 16.77 23.51
C GLY A 245 13.89 16.93 24.91
N PHE A 246 12.69 16.40 25.13
CA PHE A 246 12.07 16.40 26.46
C PHE A 246 12.88 15.59 27.47
N HIS A 247 13.34 14.39 27.13
CA HIS A 247 14.15 13.59 28.04
C HIS A 247 15.49 14.28 28.38
N ARG A 248 16.10 14.96 27.41
CA ARG A 248 17.37 15.66 27.56
C ARG A 248 17.25 16.91 28.44
N ASN A 249 16.27 17.76 28.18
CA ASN A 249 16.07 19.00 28.92
C ASN A 249 14.57 19.32 29.07
N PRO A 250 13.89 18.68 30.02
CA PRO A 250 12.46 18.81 30.12
C PRO A 250 12.02 20.17 30.66
N ASP A 251 12.87 20.88 31.40
CA ASP A 251 12.57 22.23 31.90
C ASP A 251 12.52 23.24 30.76
N LEU A 252 13.41 23.09 29.76
CA LEU A 252 13.37 23.87 28.53
C LEU A 252 12.09 23.61 27.74
N VAL A 253 11.71 22.35 27.57
CA VAL A 253 10.49 21.99 26.84
C VAL A 253 9.23 22.44 27.59
N GLN A 254 9.16 22.26 28.91
CA GLN A 254 8.04 22.75 29.72
C GLN A 254 7.95 24.28 29.65
N GLY A 255 9.06 24.99 29.84
CA GLY A 255 9.12 26.44 29.68
C GLY A 255 8.68 26.87 28.28
N PHE A 256 9.06 26.10 27.26
CA PHE A 256 8.63 26.32 25.89
C PHE A 256 7.10 26.26 25.78
N TYR A 257 6.46 25.17 26.19
CA TYR A 257 5.02 25.02 26.08
C TYR A 257 4.22 25.92 27.04
N ASN A 258 4.75 26.23 28.23
CA ASN A 258 4.14 27.17 29.17
C ASN A 258 4.04 28.59 28.59
N ALA A 259 5.10 29.08 27.94
CA ALA A 259 5.05 30.38 27.26
C ALA A 259 3.98 30.41 26.14
N ARG A 260 3.89 29.33 25.35
CA ARG A 260 2.88 29.19 24.28
C ARG A 260 1.47 29.09 24.84
N ARG A 261 1.28 28.40 25.96
CA ARG A 261 -0.01 28.31 26.65
C ARG A 261 -0.47 29.68 27.17
N ARG A 262 0.44 30.47 27.73
CA ARG A 262 0.16 31.85 28.14
C ARG A 262 -0.20 32.73 26.94
N GLN A 263 0.58 32.65 25.87
CA GLN A 263 0.33 33.41 24.63
C GLN A 263 -1.04 33.10 24.03
N LEU A 264 -1.41 31.81 23.91
CA LEU A 264 -2.71 31.38 23.36
C LEU A 264 -3.91 32.00 24.09
N GLN A 265 -3.76 32.25 25.39
CA GLN A 265 -4.80 32.80 26.25
C GLN A 265 -4.79 34.33 26.32
N GLN A 266 -3.89 35.01 25.60
CA GLN A 266 -3.87 36.46 25.56
C GLN A 266 -5.12 37.02 24.83
N PRO A 267 -5.67 38.17 25.28
CA PRO A 267 -6.90 38.73 24.70
C PRO A 267 -6.82 39.03 23.19
N GLU A 268 -5.64 39.35 22.68
CA GLU A 268 -5.37 39.63 21.26
C GLU A 268 -5.45 38.38 20.36
N ILE A 269 -5.22 37.18 20.91
CA ILE A 269 -5.31 35.93 20.17
C ILE A 269 -6.77 35.53 20.09
N GLN A 270 -7.41 35.73 18.94
CA GLN A 270 -8.83 35.45 18.70
C GLN A 270 -9.03 34.66 17.40
N PRO A 271 -10.10 33.84 17.28
CA PRO A 271 -10.42 33.17 16.03
C PRO A 271 -10.70 34.21 14.92
N ASN A 272 -9.98 34.08 13.80
CA ASN A 272 -10.19 34.90 12.62
C ASN A 272 -11.42 34.44 11.79
N ALA A 273 -11.65 35.09 10.65
CA ALA A 273 -12.81 34.80 9.79
C ALA A 273 -12.80 33.36 9.23
N ALA A 274 -11.63 32.74 8.99
CA ALA A 274 -11.54 31.37 8.51
C ALA A 274 -12.12 30.37 9.52
N HIS A 275 -11.74 30.49 10.80
CA HIS A 275 -12.26 29.63 11.87
C HIS A 275 -13.78 29.75 11.99
N LYS A 276 -14.30 30.99 11.92
CA LYS A 276 -15.75 31.26 11.99
C LYS A 276 -16.51 30.67 10.81
N ALA A 277 -15.96 30.75 9.60
CA ALA A 277 -16.55 30.15 8.41
C ALA A 277 -16.60 28.61 8.51
N LEU A 278 -15.58 27.98 9.09
CA LEU A 278 -15.60 26.54 9.33
C LEU A 278 -16.63 26.13 10.39
N ALA A 279 -16.80 26.93 11.45
CA ALA A 279 -17.86 26.71 12.43
C ALA A 279 -19.27 26.86 11.81
N GLU A 280 -19.47 27.82 10.89
CA GLU A 280 -20.71 27.95 10.12
C GLU A 280 -20.94 26.73 9.20
N LEU A 281 -19.89 26.28 8.51
CA LEU A 281 -19.95 25.09 7.65
C LEU A 281 -20.36 23.85 8.46
N GLU A 282 -19.79 23.66 9.65
CA GLU A 282 -20.17 22.60 10.58
C GLU A 282 -21.65 22.67 10.95
N GLN A 283 -22.16 23.86 11.30
CA GLN A 283 -23.57 24.04 11.69
C GLN A 283 -24.55 23.64 10.59
N VAL A 284 -24.20 23.88 9.32
CA VAL A 284 -25.06 23.53 8.18
C VAL A 284 -25.02 22.03 7.86
N LEU A 285 -23.84 21.39 7.97
CA LEU A 285 -23.63 20.00 7.59
C LEU A 285 -23.88 19.00 8.72
N GLY A 286 -23.82 19.44 9.98
CA GLY A 286 -24.02 18.60 11.17
C GLY A 286 -23.11 17.39 11.19
N ASP A 287 -23.69 16.18 11.28
CA ASP A 287 -22.95 14.92 11.35
C ASP A 287 -22.14 14.58 10.09
N ASN A 288 -22.40 15.26 8.97
CA ASN A 288 -21.66 15.07 7.73
C ASN A 288 -20.34 15.87 7.68
N PHE A 289 -19.97 16.55 8.77
CA PHE A 289 -18.74 17.33 8.86
C PHE A 289 -17.78 16.75 9.91
N LEU A 290 -16.49 16.75 9.57
CA LEU A 290 -15.40 16.51 10.52
C LEU A 290 -14.26 17.51 10.26
N LEU A 291 -13.81 18.17 11.32
CA LEU A 291 -12.65 19.05 11.29
C LEU A 291 -11.46 18.38 11.96
N VAL A 292 -10.48 17.99 11.16
CA VAL A 292 -9.19 17.49 11.63
C VAL A 292 -8.20 18.65 11.65
N THR A 293 -7.49 18.84 12.76
CA THR A 293 -6.50 19.91 12.86
C THR A 293 -5.15 19.40 13.34
N GLN A 294 -4.10 19.86 12.65
CA GLN A 294 -2.71 19.71 13.08
C GLN A 294 -2.33 20.73 14.15
N ASN A 295 -3.17 21.72 14.39
CA ASN A 295 -2.92 22.77 15.37
C ASN A 295 -3.17 22.24 16.78
N ILE A 296 -2.42 22.80 17.71
CA ILE A 296 -2.57 22.52 19.14
C ILE A 296 -3.27 23.68 19.88
N ASP A 297 -3.61 24.76 19.17
CA ASP A 297 -4.42 25.86 19.68
C ASP A 297 -5.90 25.45 19.81
N ASN A 298 -6.72 26.29 20.45
CA ASN A 298 -8.16 26.05 20.62
C ASN A 298 -9.03 27.06 19.84
N LEU A 299 -8.52 27.60 18.73
CA LEU A 299 -9.23 28.64 17.99
C LEU A 299 -10.47 28.12 17.27
N HIS A 300 -10.48 26.85 16.88
CA HIS A 300 -11.65 26.21 16.27
C HIS A 300 -12.81 26.10 17.27
N GLU A 301 -12.54 25.63 18.48
CA GLU A 301 -13.53 25.54 19.56
C GLU A 301 -14.06 26.93 19.92
N ARG A 302 -13.15 27.92 20.03
CA ARG A 302 -13.52 29.31 20.32
C ARG A 302 -14.32 29.96 19.21
N ALA A 303 -14.17 29.51 17.96
CA ALA A 303 -14.99 29.97 16.83
C ALA A 303 -16.40 29.32 16.83
N GLY A 304 -16.58 28.23 17.57
CA GLY A 304 -17.86 27.53 17.72
C GLY A 304 -17.89 26.13 17.12
N SER A 305 -16.78 25.63 16.56
CA SER A 305 -16.68 24.27 16.07
C SER A 305 -16.76 23.26 17.23
N GLN A 306 -17.47 22.14 17.04
CA GLN A 306 -17.67 21.13 18.09
C GLN A 306 -17.08 19.77 17.70
N ARG A 307 -17.01 19.47 16.39
CA ARG A 307 -16.50 18.21 15.84
C ARG A 307 -15.05 18.35 15.40
N VAL A 308 -14.19 18.73 16.35
CA VAL A 308 -12.76 18.97 16.13
C VAL A 308 -11.94 17.79 16.62
N LEU A 309 -11.09 17.24 15.75
CA LEU A 309 -10.14 16.19 16.05
C LEU A 309 -8.71 16.74 15.99
N HIS A 310 -8.10 16.92 17.16
CA HIS A 310 -6.72 17.36 17.32
C HIS A 310 -5.73 16.24 17.11
N MET A 311 -5.29 16.03 15.86
CA MET A 311 -4.38 14.92 15.54
C MET A 311 -3.00 15.07 16.20
N HIS A 312 -2.58 16.30 16.51
CA HIS A 312 -1.33 16.59 17.23
C HIS A 312 -1.53 16.95 18.71
N GLY A 313 -2.71 16.69 19.26
CA GLY A 313 -3.05 17.02 20.64
C GLY A 313 -3.36 18.51 20.84
N GLU A 314 -3.41 18.92 22.10
CA GLU A 314 -3.99 20.20 22.54
C GLU A 314 -3.09 20.87 23.58
N LEU A 315 -2.83 22.16 23.39
CA LEU A 315 -1.91 22.94 24.24
C LEU A 315 -2.47 23.20 25.64
N LEU A 316 -3.81 23.30 25.75
CA LEU A 316 -4.54 23.46 27.00
C LEU A 316 -4.82 22.13 27.70
N LYS A 317 -4.09 21.07 27.35
CA LYS A 317 -4.15 19.77 28.00
C LYS A 317 -2.75 19.28 28.35
N VAL A 318 -2.68 18.45 29.38
CA VAL A 318 -1.47 17.71 29.79
C VAL A 318 -1.77 16.22 29.86
N ARG A 319 -0.72 15.41 29.78
CA ARG A 319 -0.79 13.96 29.86
C ARG A 319 0.16 13.44 30.92
N CYS A 320 -0.29 12.47 31.70
CA CYS A 320 0.56 11.70 32.60
C CYS A 320 1.52 10.81 31.80
N GLU A 321 2.83 10.87 32.08
CA GLU A 321 3.83 10.04 31.39
C GLU A 321 3.70 8.54 31.68
N SER A 322 3.04 8.17 32.78
CA SER A 322 2.88 6.76 33.18
C SER A 322 1.56 6.15 32.71
N SER A 323 0.42 6.77 33.02
CA SER A 323 -0.90 6.22 32.68
C SER A 323 -1.41 6.64 31.31
N GLY A 324 -0.84 7.70 30.73
CA GLY A 324 -1.36 8.31 29.50
C GLY A 324 -2.67 9.09 29.68
N GLN A 325 -3.20 9.19 30.91
CA GLN A 325 -4.42 9.96 31.14
C GLN A 325 -4.21 11.44 30.83
N VAL A 326 -5.18 12.02 30.15
CA VAL A 326 -5.21 13.42 29.71
C VAL A 326 -6.05 14.25 30.69
N LEU A 327 -5.59 15.47 30.97
CA LEU A 327 -6.23 16.43 31.86
C LEU A 327 -6.25 17.81 31.19
N ASP A 328 -7.35 18.55 31.37
CA ASP A 328 -7.39 19.97 31.03
C ASP A 328 -6.44 20.77 31.94
N TRP A 329 -5.69 21.68 31.34
CA TRP A 329 -4.64 22.42 32.02
C TRP A 329 -4.36 23.76 31.32
N THR A 330 -4.82 24.85 31.93
CA THR A 330 -4.67 26.22 31.41
C THR A 330 -3.46 26.95 31.97
N GLU A 331 -2.95 26.52 33.12
CA GLU A 331 -1.85 27.18 33.83
C GLU A 331 -0.47 26.68 33.36
N ASP A 332 0.59 27.30 33.87
CA ASP A 332 1.94 26.78 33.70
C ASP A 332 2.08 25.41 34.39
N VAL A 333 2.75 24.46 33.72
CA VAL A 333 3.15 23.18 34.32
C VAL A 333 4.48 23.40 35.05
N LYS A 334 4.46 23.25 36.36
CA LYS A 334 5.62 23.42 37.25
C LYS A 334 6.37 22.09 37.40
N PRO A 335 7.68 22.13 37.73
CA PRO A 335 8.48 20.93 37.94
C PRO A 335 7.95 19.98 39.01
N ASP A 336 7.15 20.48 39.96
CA ASP A 336 6.56 19.70 41.05
C ASP A 336 5.13 19.20 40.76
N ASP A 337 4.53 19.61 39.65
CA ASP A 337 3.20 19.14 39.27
C ASP A 337 3.25 17.65 38.92
N ARG A 338 2.35 16.88 39.52
CA ARG A 338 2.26 15.43 39.33
C ARG A 338 0.83 15.04 39.01
N CYS A 339 0.69 13.89 38.34
CA CYS A 339 -0.62 13.34 38.07
C CYS A 339 -1.33 12.90 39.37
N THR A 340 -2.65 12.96 39.35
CA THR A 340 -3.52 12.48 40.43
C THR A 340 -4.08 11.08 40.19
N CYS A 341 -3.73 10.48 39.05
CA CYS A 341 -4.31 9.22 38.59
C CYS A 341 -3.48 7.97 38.88
N CYS A 342 -2.20 8.15 39.20
CA CYS A 342 -1.31 7.06 39.54
C CYS A 342 -1.17 6.95 41.06
N GLN A 343 -1.06 5.73 41.57
CA GLN A 343 -0.75 5.49 42.99
C GLN A 343 0.57 6.14 43.39
N PHE A 344 1.56 6.08 42.50
CA PHE A 344 2.80 6.86 42.60
C PHE A 344 2.69 8.04 41.64
N PRO A 345 2.54 9.28 42.12
CA PRO A 345 2.34 10.44 41.26
C PRO A 345 3.48 10.58 40.25
N ALA A 346 3.15 10.45 38.97
CA ALA A 346 4.07 10.56 37.87
C ALA A 346 4.12 11.98 37.33
N ARG A 347 5.15 12.28 36.55
CA ARG A 347 5.31 13.58 35.90
C ARG A 347 4.23 13.82 34.85
N LEU A 348 3.85 15.09 34.72
CA LEU A 348 2.99 15.59 33.64
C LEU A 348 3.85 16.16 32.52
N ARG A 349 3.45 15.92 31.27
CA ARG A 349 3.98 16.56 30.07
C ARG A 349 2.85 17.20 29.27
N PRO A 350 3.12 18.17 28.36
CA PRO A 350 2.11 18.70 27.45
C PRO A 350 1.43 17.57 26.68
N HIS A 351 0.11 17.67 26.47
CA HIS A 351 -0.62 16.73 25.63
C HIS A 351 -0.48 17.12 24.16
N VAL A 352 0.76 17.15 23.68
CA VAL A 352 1.13 17.47 22.32
C VAL A 352 1.90 16.28 21.75
N VAL A 353 1.56 15.89 20.52
CA VAL A 353 2.27 14.87 19.77
C VAL A 353 3.55 15.48 19.24
N TRP A 354 4.67 14.86 19.60
CA TRP A 354 5.99 15.27 19.13
C TRP A 354 6.41 14.51 17.88
N PHE A 355 7.41 15.04 17.17
CA PHE A 355 8.02 14.34 16.05
C PHE A 355 8.58 13.00 16.54
N GLY A 356 8.23 11.91 15.84
CA GLY A 356 8.55 10.54 16.24
C GLY A 356 7.43 9.84 17.03
N GLU A 357 6.41 10.57 17.50
CA GLU A 357 5.24 9.98 18.16
C GLU A 357 4.09 9.75 17.15
N MET A 358 3.16 8.87 17.53
CA MET A 358 1.97 8.59 16.72
C MET A 358 0.92 9.70 16.90
N PRO A 359 0.37 10.27 15.80
CA PRO A 359 -0.75 11.18 15.90
C PRO A 359 -2.00 10.53 16.49
N LEU A 360 -2.88 11.35 17.04
CA LEU A 360 -4.12 10.93 17.69
C LEU A 360 -5.25 10.76 16.68
N GLY A 361 -6.21 9.89 16.99
CA GLY A 361 -7.44 9.74 16.21
C GLY A 361 -7.27 9.25 14.77
N MET A 362 -6.11 8.66 14.43
CA MET A 362 -5.80 8.25 13.05
C MET A 362 -6.84 7.32 12.44
N GLU A 363 -7.39 6.39 13.21
CA GLU A 363 -8.43 5.48 12.74
C GLU A 363 -9.71 6.24 12.34
N GLU A 364 -10.18 7.15 13.18
CA GLU A 364 -11.34 7.99 12.91
C GLU A 364 -11.11 8.91 11.71
N ILE A 365 -9.92 9.52 11.61
CA ILE A 365 -9.53 10.36 10.47
C ILE A 365 -9.61 9.56 9.16
N TYR A 366 -8.99 8.37 9.11
CA TYR A 366 -9.01 7.54 7.91
C TYR A 366 -10.42 7.09 7.54
N GLN A 367 -11.23 6.66 8.52
CA GLN A 367 -12.62 6.27 8.29
C GLN A 367 -13.49 7.44 7.77
N ALA A 368 -13.21 8.67 8.22
CA ALA A 368 -13.89 9.86 7.73
C ALA A 368 -13.48 10.22 6.31
N ILE A 369 -12.17 10.16 6.01
CA ILE A 369 -11.61 10.41 4.66
C ILE A 369 -12.15 9.40 3.66
N GLU A 370 -12.23 8.12 4.01
CA GLU A 370 -12.79 7.05 3.19
C GLU A 370 -14.21 7.38 2.70
N LYS A 371 -15.00 7.99 3.57
CA LYS A 371 -16.41 8.33 3.31
C LYS A 371 -16.59 9.76 2.78
N ALA A 372 -15.52 10.53 2.64
CA ALA A 372 -15.58 11.94 2.30
C ALA A 372 -15.96 12.15 0.83
N ASN A 373 -16.94 13.02 0.60
CA ASN A 373 -17.23 13.51 -0.75
C ASN A 373 -16.33 14.68 -1.13
N LEU A 374 -16.00 15.52 -0.14
CA LEU A 374 -15.14 16.69 -0.25
C LEU A 374 -14.08 16.64 0.85
N PHE A 375 -12.82 16.80 0.47
CA PHE A 375 -11.69 16.96 1.37
C PHE A 375 -11.06 18.34 1.14
N ILE A 376 -10.93 19.12 2.20
CA ILE A 376 -10.39 20.49 2.14
C ILE A 376 -9.15 20.57 3.02
N ALA A 377 -7.99 20.88 2.45
CA ALA A 377 -6.78 21.19 3.23
C ALA A 377 -6.57 22.70 3.31
N ILE A 378 -6.42 23.23 4.53
CA ILE A 378 -6.37 24.67 4.79
C ILE A 378 -5.08 25.01 5.55
N GLY A 379 -4.26 25.91 5.00
CA GLY A 379 -3.09 26.44 5.71
C GLY A 379 -2.04 25.36 6.05
N THR A 380 -1.88 24.34 5.21
CA THR A 380 -0.94 23.23 5.43
C THR A 380 0.30 23.35 4.54
N SER A 381 1.50 23.04 5.06
CA SER A 381 2.74 23.11 4.26
C SER A 381 2.96 21.91 3.32
N GLY A 382 2.33 20.76 3.60
CA GLY A 382 2.59 19.51 2.89
C GLY A 382 3.87 18.78 3.30
N HIS A 383 4.58 19.26 4.34
CA HIS A 383 5.83 18.63 4.82
C HIS A 383 5.64 17.65 5.97
N VAL A 384 4.56 17.77 6.74
CA VAL A 384 4.36 17.00 7.98
C VAL A 384 3.51 15.76 7.70
N TYR A 385 4.16 14.60 7.72
CA TYR A 385 3.48 13.30 7.61
C TYR A 385 3.03 12.80 8.98
N PRO A 386 1.89 12.09 9.06
CA PRO A 386 1.08 11.56 7.95
C PRO A 386 0.06 12.55 7.35
N ALA A 387 -0.16 13.72 7.95
CA ALA A 387 -1.20 14.67 7.52
C ALA A 387 -1.09 15.09 6.04
N ALA A 388 0.13 15.33 5.56
CA ALA A 388 0.40 15.66 4.16
C ALA A 388 -0.08 14.58 3.17
N GLY A 389 -0.18 13.32 3.60
CA GLY A 389 -0.68 12.20 2.78
C GLY A 389 -2.20 12.06 2.76
N PHE A 390 -2.96 12.83 3.55
CA PHE A 390 -4.43 12.70 3.59
C PHE A 390 -5.09 13.11 2.28
N VAL A 391 -4.52 14.06 1.54
CA VAL A 391 -5.03 14.41 0.19
C VAL A 391 -4.95 13.22 -0.76
N HIS A 392 -3.87 12.45 -0.68
CA HIS A 392 -3.68 11.25 -1.49
C HIS A 392 -4.75 10.21 -1.19
N GLU A 393 -4.99 9.94 0.09
CA GLU A 393 -6.03 9.01 0.52
C GLU A 393 -7.41 9.49 0.09
N ALA A 394 -7.75 10.76 0.34
CA ALA A 394 -9.04 11.32 -0.06
C ALA A 394 -9.29 11.18 -1.56
N LYS A 395 -8.27 11.48 -2.38
CA LYS A 395 -8.31 11.32 -3.84
C LYS A 395 -8.46 9.87 -4.26
N LEU A 396 -7.77 8.94 -3.60
CA LEU A 396 -7.86 7.50 -3.85
C LEU A 396 -9.26 6.95 -3.55
N GLN A 397 -9.94 7.54 -2.58
CA GLN A 397 -11.33 7.25 -2.21
C GLN A 397 -12.35 8.04 -3.08
N GLY A 398 -11.85 8.84 -4.01
CA GLY A 398 -12.60 9.59 -5.02
C GLY A 398 -13.06 10.98 -4.59
N ALA A 399 -12.72 11.45 -3.38
CA ALA A 399 -13.12 12.75 -2.86
C ALA A 399 -12.69 13.89 -3.79
N HIS A 400 -13.53 14.91 -3.93
CA HIS A 400 -13.06 16.16 -4.52
C HIS A 400 -12.10 16.81 -3.53
N THR A 401 -10.89 17.14 -3.97
CA THR A 401 -9.83 17.66 -3.10
C THR A 401 -9.60 19.14 -3.37
N VAL A 402 -9.68 19.95 -2.32
CA VAL A 402 -9.51 21.41 -2.37
C VAL A 402 -8.37 21.84 -1.46
N GLU A 403 -7.50 22.71 -1.95
CA GLU A 403 -6.47 23.39 -1.16
C GLU A 403 -6.79 24.87 -1.01
N LEU A 404 -6.85 25.36 0.24
CA LEU A 404 -7.00 26.78 0.55
C LEU A 404 -5.77 27.22 1.35
N ASN A 405 -4.85 27.95 0.74
CA ASN A 405 -3.54 28.16 1.36
C ASN A 405 -2.98 29.56 1.08
N LEU A 406 -2.03 30.02 1.87
CA LEU A 406 -1.34 31.28 1.55
C LEU A 406 -0.40 31.12 0.36
N GLU A 407 0.33 30.01 0.35
CA GLU A 407 1.27 29.61 -0.71
C GLU A 407 0.99 28.15 -1.09
N PRO A 408 1.35 27.70 -2.31
CA PRO A 408 1.21 26.30 -2.69
C PRO A 408 1.95 25.35 -1.75
N SER A 409 1.28 24.28 -1.29
CA SER A 409 1.93 23.24 -0.48
C SER A 409 2.81 22.32 -1.34
N GLN A 410 3.68 21.53 -0.69
CA GLN A 410 4.52 20.53 -1.38
C GLN A 410 3.70 19.49 -2.16
N VAL A 411 2.46 19.23 -1.73
CA VAL A 411 1.51 18.28 -2.33
C VAL A 411 0.40 18.97 -3.12
N GLY A 412 0.59 20.26 -3.46
CA GLY A 412 -0.40 21.08 -4.17
C GLY A 412 -0.90 20.46 -5.49
N ASN A 413 -0.05 19.69 -6.17
CA ASN A 413 -0.37 18.99 -7.41
C ASN A 413 -1.37 17.82 -7.25
N GLU A 414 -1.64 17.38 -6.03
CA GLU A 414 -2.62 16.32 -5.76
C GLU A 414 -4.05 16.85 -5.69
N PHE A 415 -4.24 18.14 -5.42
CA PHE A 415 -5.55 18.78 -5.30
C PHE A 415 -6.22 19.01 -6.66
N ALA A 416 -7.54 18.88 -6.70
CA ALA A 416 -8.34 19.13 -7.90
C ALA A 416 -8.64 20.62 -8.08
N GLU A 417 -8.78 21.36 -6.98
CA GLU A 417 -8.94 22.80 -6.93
C GLU A 417 -7.99 23.40 -5.89
N SER A 418 -7.39 24.55 -6.20
CA SER A 418 -6.58 25.30 -5.23
C SER A 418 -6.91 26.79 -5.30
N GLN A 419 -7.01 27.46 -4.16
CA GLN A 419 -7.15 28.90 -4.04
C GLN A 419 -6.09 29.45 -3.08
N TYR A 420 -5.44 30.53 -3.49
CA TYR A 420 -4.32 31.09 -2.74
C TYR A 420 -4.58 32.52 -2.27
N GLY A 421 -4.30 32.78 -0.99
CA GLY A 421 -4.53 34.07 -0.35
C GLY A 421 -4.59 33.96 1.16
N LEU A 422 -4.96 35.05 1.83
CA LEU A 422 -5.17 35.05 3.28
C LEU A 422 -6.30 34.07 3.64
N ALA A 423 -6.10 33.29 4.71
CA ALA A 423 -7.09 32.32 5.14
C ALA A 423 -8.40 33.02 5.54
N SER A 424 -8.30 34.21 6.14
CA SER A 424 -9.44 35.05 6.51
C SER A 424 -10.29 35.55 5.33
N GLU A 425 -9.80 35.43 4.10
CA GLU A 425 -10.50 35.82 2.88
C GLU A 425 -10.95 34.58 2.09
N VAL A 426 -10.00 33.70 1.76
CA VAL A 426 -10.22 32.55 0.88
C VAL A 426 -11.13 31.50 1.51
N VAL A 427 -11.02 31.26 2.82
CA VAL A 427 -11.85 30.24 3.49
C VAL A 427 -13.32 30.66 3.56
N PRO A 428 -13.68 31.88 4.02
CA PRO A 428 -15.06 32.35 3.94
C PRO A 428 -15.63 32.35 2.52
N ASP A 429 -14.87 32.84 1.54
CA ASP A 429 -15.33 32.91 0.14
C ASP A 429 -15.65 31.52 -0.43
N PHE A 430 -14.79 30.54 -0.17
CA PHE A 430 -15.03 29.15 -0.54
C PHE A 430 -16.26 28.59 0.17
N VAL A 431 -16.35 28.73 1.50
CA VAL A 431 -17.45 28.21 2.31
C VAL A 431 -18.80 28.78 1.85
N HIS A 432 -18.91 30.11 1.71
CA HIS A 432 -20.15 30.73 1.27
C HIS A 432 -20.53 30.37 -0.17
N THR A 433 -19.56 30.11 -1.04
CA THR A 433 -19.82 29.63 -2.40
C THR A 433 -20.30 28.19 -2.41
N PHE A 434 -19.65 27.33 -1.63
CA PHE A 434 -20.04 25.94 -1.44
C PHE A 434 -21.46 25.82 -0.88
N LEU A 435 -21.76 26.54 0.20
CA LEU A 435 -23.08 26.56 0.83
C LEU A 435 -24.17 27.05 -0.14
N ARG A 436 -23.92 28.10 -0.93
CA ARG A 436 -24.85 28.56 -1.98
C ARG A 436 -25.10 27.50 -3.06
N GLY A 437 -24.10 26.64 -3.32
CA GLY A 437 -24.21 25.53 -4.25
C GLY A 437 -25.11 24.39 -3.76
N LEU A 438 -25.19 24.17 -2.45
CA LEU A 438 -26.00 23.10 -1.85
C LEU A 438 -27.52 23.34 -1.94
N TYR A 439 -27.94 24.60 -2.05
CA TYR A 439 -29.36 24.99 -2.11
C TYR A 439 -29.90 25.22 -3.53
N LYS A 440 -29.10 24.94 -4.56
CA LYS A 440 -29.51 24.96 -5.98
C LYS A 440 -29.81 23.56 -6.47
#